data_AF-A0AAJ7RVS5-F1
#
_entry.id   AF-A0AAJ7RVS5-F1
#
_cell.length_a   1.000
_cell.length_b   1.000
_cell.length_c   1.000
_cell.angle_alpha   90.00
_cell.angle_beta   90.00
_cell.angle_gamma   90.00
#
_symmetry.space_group_name_H-M   'P 1'
#
loop_
_entity.id
_entity.type
_entity.pdbx_description
1 polymer ?
#
loop_
_entity_poly.entity_id
_entity_poly.type
_entity_poly.pdbx_seq_one_letter_code
_entity_poly.pdbx_strand_id
1 'polypeptide(L)'
;MDCIDEELTKTNVFQLDILIPLIEIFDVYMLLKHELSPDEFCIYLFVKEEESDRSKMEFNPVKQHFHNHEELQTLPSSLQNIIVDLLMHIARYVTFLESVGKDYLDKQNCRKYNQLHQIMVFVYILSYRIFTLFFEDSINCFVHFKVKRMLSLITYLLRTETPTLYHKKGCLIYEEDFVDQNLVLPFLDATPCLEKLRDHLKNYLKDVEPRKKELTTPMQMNVLNRFSPATKTPPNTPEPVEVKQTAASILRECARVISDEEKEIKKLKALTAGGLDPSSVQKFEEEKRQQQREEELLKIQEKHLLGLLTREGAFIAKQLLLDDVKAHAKNVRKEKQELYERLEKWRENHNKEMMEVVEKCREMEQASREAFNHMIDEKRQKAAEVSEESRQLRAQLAKQREEETQRKIKLIQEIKTIQSLRALPFKDFDPTESSGLGLLCEMSLAEVHSIFTI
;
A
#
# COMPACT_ATOMS: atom_id res chain seq x y z
N MET A 1 5.45 -22.27 -7.59
CA MET A 1 4.37 -22.14 -6.59
C MET A 1 3.12 -21.62 -7.32
N ASP A 2 2.82 -22.16 -8.51
CA ASP A 2 2.05 -21.39 -9.52
C ASP A 2 0.87 -22.18 -10.13
N CYS A 3 0.48 -23.33 -9.57
CA CYS A 3 -0.65 -24.11 -10.09
C CYS A 3 -1.95 -23.98 -9.26
N ILE A 4 -1.87 -23.60 -7.98
CA ILE A 4 -3.07 -23.50 -7.11
C ILE A 4 -3.75 -22.14 -7.27
N ASP A 5 -2.96 -21.07 -7.41
CA ASP A 5 -3.48 -19.71 -7.62
C ASP A 5 -4.26 -19.57 -8.94
N GLU A 6 -3.93 -20.37 -9.95
CA GLU A 6 -4.59 -20.32 -11.26
C GLU A 6 -5.97 -21.01 -11.27
N GLU A 7 -6.20 -21.99 -10.40
CA GLU A 7 -7.47 -22.74 -10.30
C GLU A 7 -8.53 -21.99 -9.48
N LEU A 8 -8.12 -21.29 -8.41
CA LEU A 8 -9.01 -20.48 -7.57
C LEU A 8 -9.60 -19.26 -8.29
N THR A 9 -8.94 -18.75 -9.33
CA THR A 9 -9.43 -17.59 -10.11
C THR A 9 -10.70 -17.88 -10.92
N LYS A 10 -11.12 -19.14 -11.05
CA LYS A 10 -12.27 -19.54 -11.88
C LYS A 10 -13.53 -19.93 -11.09
N THR A 11 -13.46 -20.03 -9.77
CA THR A 11 -14.59 -20.49 -8.96
C THR A 11 -15.53 -19.34 -8.60
N ASN A 12 -16.82 -19.46 -8.90
CA ASN A 12 -17.81 -18.44 -8.58
C ASN A 12 -18.00 -18.32 -7.07
N VAL A 13 -17.52 -17.22 -6.48
CA VAL A 13 -17.62 -16.96 -5.03
C VAL A 13 -19.03 -16.51 -4.62
N PHE A 14 -19.89 -16.14 -5.58
CA PHE A 14 -21.25 -15.65 -5.32
C PHE A 14 -22.28 -16.78 -5.16
N GLN A 15 -21.92 -17.84 -4.46
CA GLN A 15 -22.79 -18.96 -4.14
C GLN A 15 -23.27 -18.88 -2.68
N LEU A 16 -24.52 -19.29 -2.43
CA LEU A 16 -25.09 -19.30 -1.07
C LEU A 16 -24.29 -20.24 -0.14
N ASP A 17 -23.85 -21.37 -0.68
CA ASP A 17 -23.09 -22.40 0.02
C ASP A 17 -21.68 -21.94 0.44
N ILE A 18 -21.20 -20.81 -0.09
CA ILE A 18 -19.92 -20.19 0.28
C ILE A 18 -20.17 -18.98 1.19
N LEU A 19 -21.08 -18.09 0.78
CA LEU A 19 -21.28 -16.80 1.45
C LEU A 19 -21.96 -16.90 2.81
N ILE A 20 -22.93 -17.80 2.98
CA ILE A 20 -23.61 -17.97 4.28
C ILE A 20 -22.63 -18.52 5.31
N PRO A 21 -21.93 -19.65 5.06
CA PRO A 21 -20.91 -20.14 5.98
C PRO A 21 -19.80 -19.12 6.23
N LEU A 22 -19.32 -18.40 5.21
CA LEU A 22 -18.25 -17.41 5.37
C LEU A 22 -18.66 -16.27 6.31
N ILE A 23 -19.90 -15.78 6.24
CA ILE A 23 -20.39 -14.72 7.13
C ILE A 23 -20.49 -15.24 8.57
N GLU A 24 -21.05 -16.45 8.77
CA GLU A 24 -21.17 -17.06 10.10
C GLU A 24 -19.80 -17.34 10.72
N ILE A 25 -18.86 -17.87 9.93
CA ILE A 25 -17.49 -18.12 10.35
C ILE A 25 -16.77 -16.82 10.70
N PHE A 26 -16.94 -15.78 9.88
CA PHE A 26 -16.34 -14.49 10.13
C PHE A 26 -16.93 -13.80 11.37
N ASP A 27 -18.24 -13.96 11.64
CA ASP A 27 -18.89 -13.47 12.85
C ASP A 27 -18.26 -14.08 14.11
N VAL A 28 -18.03 -15.40 14.13
CA VAL A 28 -17.37 -16.09 15.25
C VAL A 28 -15.89 -15.72 15.35
N TYR A 29 -15.18 -15.62 14.22
CA TYR A 29 -13.79 -15.17 14.20
C TYR A 29 -13.64 -13.77 14.81
N MET A 30 -14.54 -12.84 14.49
CA MET A 30 -14.50 -11.48 15.05
C MET A 30 -14.73 -11.45 16.57
N LEU A 31 -15.45 -12.41 17.14
CA LEU A 31 -15.59 -12.57 18.59
C LEU A 31 -14.31 -13.10 19.25
N LEU A 32 -13.60 -14.01 18.57
CA LEU A 32 -12.40 -14.68 19.08
C LEU A 32 -11.07 -14.05 18.62
N LYS A 33 -11.11 -12.95 17.85
CA LYS A 33 -9.93 -12.29 17.27
C LYS A 33 -8.86 -11.88 18.29
N HIS A 34 -9.25 -11.69 19.55
CA HIS A 34 -8.32 -11.35 20.64
C HIS A 34 -7.63 -12.59 21.25
N GLU A 35 -8.16 -13.78 21.00
CA GLU A 35 -7.73 -15.03 21.62
C GLU A 35 -7.04 -15.97 20.62
N LEU A 36 -7.40 -15.91 19.34
CA LEU A 36 -6.90 -16.80 18.29
C LEU A 36 -6.38 -16.02 17.10
N SER A 37 -5.21 -16.42 16.57
CA SER A 37 -4.77 -15.99 15.25
C SER A 37 -5.68 -16.57 14.14
N PRO A 38 -5.75 -15.94 12.95
CA PRO A 38 -6.54 -16.46 11.83
C PRO A 38 -6.20 -17.91 11.48
N ASP A 39 -4.91 -18.27 11.54
CA ASP A 39 -4.41 -19.60 11.24
C ASP A 39 -4.86 -20.62 12.30
N GLU A 40 -4.70 -20.30 13.58
CA GLU A 40 -5.17 -21.14 14.70
C GLU A 40 -6.69 -21.34 14.64
N PHE A 41 -7.45 -20.29 14.32
CA PHE A 41 -8.89 -20.36 14.17
C PHE A 41 -9.31 -21.32 13.05
N CYS A 42 -8.65 -21.27 11.88
CA CYS A 42 -8.94 -22.18 10.77
C CYS A 42 -8.60 -23.64 11.12
N ILE A 43 -7.51 -23.85 11.87
CA ILE A 43 -7.11 -25.18 12.36
C ILE A 43 -8.19 -25.74 13.29
N TYR A 44 -8.67 -24.96 14.27
CA TYR A 44 -9.73 -25.39 15.18
C TYR A 44 -11.08 -25.66 14.49
N LEU A 45 -11.34 -25.03 13.34
CA LEU A 45 -12.58 -25.15 12.59
C LEU A 45 -12.61 -26.42 11.70
N PHE A 46 -11.53 -26.69 10.96
CA PHE A 46 -11.51 -27.74 9.93
C PHE A 46 -10.72 -29.01 10.28
N VAL A 47 -9.81 -28.98 11.26
CA VAL A 47 -9.07 -30.18 11.68
C VAL A 47 -9.95 -31.03 12.60
N LYS A 48 -10.17 -32.30 12.21
CA LYS A 48 -10.79 -33.29 13.09
C LYS A 48 -9.77 -33.69 14.17
N GLU A 49 -10.19 -33.65 15.43
CA GLU A 49 -9.45 -34.27 16.54
C GLU A 49 -9.24 -35.75 16.19
N GLU A 50 -8.02 -36.14 15.87
CA GLU A 50 -7.66 -37.55 15.82
C GLU A 50 -7.73 -38.10 17.24
N GLU A 51 -8.45 -39.21 17.44
CA GLU A 51 -8.44 -39.97 18.70
C GLU A 51 -7.04 -40.56 18.93
N SER A 52 -6.10 -39.72 19.35
CA SER A 52 -4.76 -40.11 19.76
C SER A 52 -4.72 -40.25 21.27
N ASP A 53 -4.82 -41.50 21.71
CA ASP A 53 -4.32 -42.08 22.96
C ASP A 53 -4.05 -41.13 24.14
N ARG A 54 -4.92 -41.27 25.16
CA ARG A 54 -4.70 -40.94 26.57
C ARG A 54 -4.31 -39.49 26.89
N SER A 55 -5.26 -38.84 27.56
CA SER A 55 -5.06 -37.74 28.52
C SER A 55 -4.66 -36.38 27.95
N LYS A 56 -5.60 -35.72 27.26
CA LYS A 56 -5.97 -34.30 27.39
C LYS A 56 -7.21 -34.06 26.55
N MET A 57 -8.36 -33.76 27.16
CA MET A 57 -9.46 -33.14 26.43
C MET A 57 -8.97 -31.74 26.05
N GLU A 58 -8.52 -31.56 24.80
CA GLU A 58 -8.26 -30.22 24.27
C GLU A 58 -9.61 -29.52 24.10
N PHE A 59 -9.83 -28.49 24.89
CA PHE A 59 -11.01 -27.65 24.82
C PHE A 59 -10.96 -26.84 23.52
N ASN A 60 -11.89 -27.09 22.59
CA ASN A 60 -12.01 -26.29 21.38
C ASN A 60 -12.99 -25.12 21.63
N PRO A 61 -12.51 -23.86 21.75
CA PRO A 61 -13.35 -22.69 22.04
C PRO A 61 -14.28 -22.35 20.87
N VAL A 62 -13.93 -22.75 19.65
CA VAL A 62 -14.70 -22.46 18.42
C VAL A 62 -16.00 -23.27 18.38
N LYS A 63 -15.97 -24.54 18.85
CA LYS A 63 -17.15 -25.43 18.88
C LYS A 63 -18.32 -24.89 19.71
N GLN A 64 -18.09 -24.05 20.72
CA GLN A 64 -19.16 -23.52 21.57
C GLN A 64 -20.01 -22.44 20.88
N HIS A 65 -19.48 -21.79 19.85
CA HIS A 65 -20.12 -20.67 19.19
C HIS A 65 -20.89 -21.06 17.91
N PHE A 66 -20.76 -22.31 17.44
CA PHE A 66 -21.51 -22.83 16.31
C PHE A 66 -22.62 -23.78 16.77
N HIS A 67 -23.85 -23.54 16.32
CA HIS A 67 -24.95 -24.50 16.50
C HIS A 67 -24.89 -25.65 15.47
N ASN A 68 -24.21 -25.44 14.33
CA ASN A 68 -24.13 -26.37 13.20
C ASN A 68 -22.68 -26.74 12.82
N HIS A 69 -21.78 -26.89 13.81
CA HIS A 69 -20.35 -27.18 13.56
C HIS A 69 -20.12 -28.45 12.73
N GLU A 70 -21.01 -29.44 12.83
CA GLU A 70 -20.96 -30.69 12.06
C GLU A 70 -21.23 -30.45 10.56
N GLU A 71 -22.13 -29.53 10.20
CA GLU A 71 -22.44 -29.21 8.80
C GLU A 71 -21.24 -28.54 8.11
N LEU A 72 -20.52 -27.67 8.82
CA LEU A 72 -19.30 -27.00 8.33
C LEU A 72 -18.15 -27.98 8.05
N GLN A 73 -18.02 -29.02 8.89
CA GLN A 73 -17.02 -30.08 8.69
C GLN A 73 -17.38 -31.06 7.58
N THR A 74 -18.66 -31.16 7.19
CA THR A 74 -19.12 -32.02 6.08
C THR A 74 -19.00 -31.39 4.71
N LEU A 75 -18.61 -30.11 4.61
CA LEU A 75 -18.38 -29.46 3.31
C LEU A 75 -17.27 -30.16 2.51
N PRO A 76 -17.39 -30.20 1.17
CA PRO A 76 -16.30 -30.64 0.29
C PRO A 76 -15.01 -29.88 0.57
N SER A 77 -13.87 -30.58 0.59
CA SER A 77 -12.55 -29.98 0.87
C SER A 77 -12.20 -28.83 -0.07
N SER A 78 -12.70 -28.85 -1.31
CA SER A 78 -12.56 -27.74 -2.26
C SER A 78 -13.26 -26.46 -1.81
N LEU A 79 -14.47 -26.57 -1.24
CA LEU A 79 -15.23 -25.43 -0.72
C LEU A 79 -14.63 -24.91 0.59
N GLN A 80 -14.13 -25.80 1.45
CA GLN A 80 -13.43 -25.43 2.68
C GLN A 80 -12.19 -24.58 2.38
N ASN A 81 -11.37 -24.99 1.41
CA ASN A 81 -10.19 -24.22 1.00
C ASN A 81 -10.54 -22.81 0.50
N ILE A 82 -11.61 -22.69 -0.30
CA ILE A 82 -12.09 -21.38 -0.79
C ILE A 82 -12.53 -20.49 0.39
N ILE A 83 -13.25 -21.06 1.36
CA ILE A 83 -13.72 -20.32 2.54
C ILE A 83 -12.53 -19.89 3.40
N VAL A 84 -11.55 -20.76 3.65
CA VAL A 84 -10.33 -20.43 4.39
C VAL A 84 -9.57 -19.31 3.70
N ASP A 85 -9.31 -19.43 2.40
CA ASP A 85 -8.59 -18.40 1.66
C ASP A 85 -9.31 -17.05 1.71
N LEU A 86 -10.63 -17.03 1.51
CA LEU A 86 -11.41 -15.80 1.63
C LEU A 86 -11.36 -15.22 3.05
N LEU A 87 -11.47 -16.07 4.07
CA LEU A 87 -11.37 -15.65 5.46
C LEU A 87 -10.01 -15.03 5.77
N MET A 88 -8.92 -15.65 5.33
CA MET A 88 -7.56 -15.16 5.54
C MET A 88 -7.33 -13.81 4.86
N HIS A 89 -7.84 -13.64 3.65
CA HIS A 89 -7.76 -12.35 2.97
C HIS A 89 -8.62 -11.29 3.67
N ILE A 90 -9.85 -11.61 4.08
CA ILE A 90 -10.71 -10.67 4.82
C ILE A 90 -10.05 -10.30 6.16
N ALA A 91 -9.48 -11.28 6.87
CA ALA A 91 -8.76 -11.13 8.13
C ALA A 91 -7.61 -10.13 8.02
N ARG A 92 -6.85 -10.18 6.92
CA ARG A 92 -5.75 -9.25 6.62
C ARG A 92 -6.21 -7.79 6.50
N TYR A 93 -7.43 -7.56 5.99
CA TYR A 93 -7.98 -6.23 5.74
C TYR A 93 -9.06 -5.80 6.74
N VAL A 94 -9.24 -6.49 7.88
CA VAL A 94 -10.34 -6.25 8.84
C VAL A 94 -10.46 -4.79 9.25
N THR A 95 -9.35 -4.16 9.66
CA THR A 95 -9.36 -2.77 10.16
C THR A 95 -9.74 -1.77 9.07
N PHE A 96 -9.27 -2.02 7.84
CA PHE A 96 -9.64 -1.23 6.67
C PHE A 96 -11.12 -1.41 6.31
N LEU A 97 -11.57 -2.66 6.17
CA LEU A 97 -12.96 -3.00 5.82
C LEU A 97 -13.96 -2.50 6.87
N GLU A 98 -13.60 -2.54 8.16
CA GLU A 98 -14.41 -2.00 9.24
C GLU A 98 -14.59 -0.49 9.09
N SER A 99 -13.53 0.23 8.71
CA SER A 99 -13.58 1.68 8.50
C SER A 99 -14.46 2.08 7.31
N VAL A 100 -14.42 1.29 6.22
CA VAL A 100 -15.25 1.49 5.03
C VAL A 100 -16.70 1.09 5.29
N GLY A 101 -16.92 -0.03 5.99
CA GLY A 101 -18.26 -0.50 6.36
C GLY A 101 -19.00 0.48 7.28
N LYS A 102 -18.30 1.10 8.24
CA LYS A 102 -18.86 2.16 9.09
C LYS A 102 -19.25 3.41 8.28
N ASP A 103 -18.41 3.87 7.37
CA ASP A 103 -18.73 5.02 6.49
C ASP A 103 -19.98 4.75 5.63
N TYR A 104 -20.13 3.54 5.11
CA TYR A 104 -21.34 3.14 4.39
C TYR A 104 -22.59 3.18 5.27
N LEU A 105 -22.53 2.57 6.47
CA LEU A 105 -23.67 2.53 7.40
C LEU A 105 -24.09 3.92 7.87
N ASP A 106 -23.13 4.79 8.13
CA ASP A 106 -23.36 6.19 8.50
C ASP A 106 -24.08 6.95 7.38
N LYS A 107 -23.63 6.78 6.12
CA LYS A 107 -24.27 7.41 4.95
C LYS A 107 -25.65 6.83 4.62
N GLN A 108 -25.95 5.61 5.04
CA GLN A 108 -27.27 4.98 4.85
C GLN A 108 -28.24 5.29 6.00
N ASN A 109 -27.85 6.08 7.01
CA ASN A 109 -28.63 6.34 8.23
C ASN A 109 -29.07 5.04 8.95
N CYS A 110 -28.33 3.94 8.77
CA CYS A 110 -28.70 2.62 9.27
C CYS A 110 -27.86 2.28 10.50
N ARG A 111 -28.38 2.53 11.71
CA ARG A 111 -27.70 2.23 13.00
C ARG A 111 -27.68 0.74 13.39
N LYS A 112 -27.91 -0.18 12.44
CA LYS A 112 -27.92 -1.62 12.73
C LYS A 112 -26.50 -2.19 12.59
N TYR A 113 -25.73 -2.12 13.68
CA TYR A 113 -24.38 -2.71 13.78
C TYR A 113 -24.36 -4.23 13.58
N ASN A 114 -25.49 -4.92 13.77
CA ASN A 114 -25.62 -6.37 13.58
C ASN A 114 -25.38 -6.84 12.13
N GLN A 115 -25.08 -5.94 11.20
CA GLN A 115 -24.84 -6.27 9.79
C GLN A 115 -23.47 -5.77 9.32
N LEU A 116 -22.63 -5.25 10.22
CA LEU A 116 -21.32 -4.73 9.87
C LEU A 116 -20.42 -5.81 9.26
N HIS A 117 -20.35 -6.99 9.87
CA HIS A 117 -19.52 -8.10 9.37
C HIS A 117 -20.00 -8.60 8.00
N GLN A 118 -21.31 -8.76 7.83
CA GLN A 118 -21.92 -9.06 6.53
C GLN A 118 -21.52 -8.01 5.46
N ILE A 119 -21.57 -6.72 5.80
CA ILE A 119 -21.17 -5.64 4.90
C ILE A 119 -19.67 -5.71 4.59
N MET A 120 -18.81 -6.01 5.56
CA MET A 120 -17.36 -6.14 5.34
C MET A 120 -17.04 -7.26 4.35
N VAL A 121 -17.68 -8.42 4.51
CA VAL A 121 -17.54 -9.56 3.58
C VAL A 121 -17.98 -9.14 2.18
N PHE A 122 -19.14 -8.48 2.03
CA PHE A 122 -19.59 -8.03 0.72
C PHE A 122 -18.73 -6.92 0.11
N VAL A 123 -18.22 -5.98 0.91
CA VAL A 123 -17.30 -4.95 0.43
C VAL A 123 -16.03 -5.59 -0.11
N TYR A 124 -15.45 -6.55 0.61
CA TYR A 124 -14.27 -7.28 0.13
C TYR A 124 -14.56 -8.02 -1.18
N ILE A 125 -15.65 -8.81 -1.23
CA ILE A 125 -15.96 -9.64 -2.39
C ILE A 125 -16.32 -8.80 -3.62
N LEU A 126 -17.11 -7.73 -3.45
CA LEU A 126 -17.48 -6.83 -4.54
C LEU A 126 -16.29 -6.00 -5.04
N SER A 127 -15.34 -5.65 -4.17
CA SER A 127 -14.18 -4.85 -4.54
C SER A 127 -13.05 -5.68 -5.15
N TYR A 128 -12.84 -6.92 -4.70
CA TYR A 128 -11.62 -7.70 -5.04
C TYR A 128 -11.87 -9.08 -5.65
N ARG A 129 -13.12 -9.55 -5.67
CA ARG A 129 -13.50 -10.87 -6.22
C ARG A 129 -14.65 -10.79 -7.23
N ILE A 130 -15.02 -9.59 -7.69
CA ILE A 130 -16.11 -9.45 -8.64
C ILE A 130 -15.83 -10.08 -10.01
N PHE A 131 -14.56 -10.25 -10.39
CA PHE A 131 -14.18 -10.88 -11.65
C PHE A 131 -14.60 -12.36 -11.74
N THR A 132 -14.84 -13.02 -10.59
CA THR A 132 -15.30 -14.41 -10.56
C THR A 132 -16.82 -14.53 -10.60
N LEU A 133 -17.55 -13.43 -10.77
CA LEU A 133 -19.01 -13.41 -10.78
C LEU A 133 -19.57 -14.00 -12.08
N PHE A 134 -20.34 -15.09 -11.95
CA PHE A 134 -21.21 -15.60 -13.00
C PHE A 134 -22.67 -15.24 -12.66
N PHE A 135 -23.27 -14.36 -13.47
CA PHE A 135 -24.54 -13.74 -13.11
C PHE A 135 -25.68 -14.76 -12.94
N GLU A 136 -25.76 -15.77 -13.80
CA GLU A 136 -26.83 -16.79 -13.81
C GLU A 136 -26.91 -17.55 -12.47
N ASP A 137 -25.76 -17.93 -11.93
CA ASP A 137 -25.68 -18.69 -10.66
C ASP A 137 -25.83 -17.79 -9.42
N SER A 138 -25.61 -16.47 -9.59
CA SER A 138 -25.53 -15.52 -8.47
C SER A 138 -26.86 -14.84 -8.13
N ILE A 139 -27.89 -14.95 -8.98
CA ILE A 139 -29.21 -14.32 -8.74
C ILE A 139 -29.82 -14.79 -7.42
N ASN A 140 -29.75 -16.09 -7.12
CA ASN A 140 -30.27 -16.67 -5.88
C ASN A 140 -29.59 -16.04 -4.64
N CYS A 141 -28.28 -15.79 -4.73
CA CYS A 141 -27.53 -15.07 -3.71
C CYS A 141 -28.07 -13.64 -3.52
N PHE A 142 -28.21 -12.86 -4.61
CA PHE A 142 -28.71 -11.49 -4.52
C PHE A 142 -30.16 -11.40 -4.02
N VAL A 143 -31.00 -12.39 -4.34
CA VAL A 143 -32.38 -12.49 -3.83
C VAL A 143 -32.37 -12.74 -2.32
N HIS A 144 -31.57 -13.70 -1.83
CA HIS A 144 -31.43 -14.00 -0.40
C HIS A 144 -30.99 -12.78 0.41
N PHE A 145 -29.97 -12.05 -0.08
CA PHE A 145 -29.42 -10.88 0.61
C PHE A 145 -30.18 -9.56 0.34
N LYS A 146 -31.35 -9.64 -0.30
CA LYS A 146 -32.21 -8.52 -0.72
C LYS A 146 -31.54 -7.64 -1.77
N VAL A 147 -31.93 -7.82 -3.03
CA VAL A 147 -31.40 -7.11 -4.22
C VAL A 147 -31.30 -5.59 -4.03
N LYS A 148 -32.30 -4.94 -3.41
CA LYS A 148 -32.28 -3.48 -3.16
C LYS A 148 -31.11 -3.03 -2.27
N ARG A 149 -30.70 -3.86 -1.30
CA ARG A 149 -29.57 -3.56 -0.41
C ARG A 149 -28.25 -3.69 -1.15
N MET A 150 -28.10 -4.77 -1.92
CA MET A 150 -26.93 -5.01 -2.77
C MET A 150 -26.77 -3.89 -3.80
N LEU A 151 -27.86 -3.46 -4.43
CA LEU A 151 -27.87 -2.32 -5.34
C LEU A 151 -27.39 -1.03 -4.64
N SER A 152 -27.84 -0.79 -3.40
CA SER A 152 -27.40 0.38 -2.64
C SER A 152 -25.91 0.32 -2.29
N LEU A 153 -25.37 -0.87 -1.98
CA LEU A 153 -23.95 -1.06 -1.68
C LEU A 153 -23.10 -0.85 -2.95
N ILE A 154 -23.49 -1.44 -4.08
CA ILE A 154 -22.81 -1.24 -5.36
C ILE A 154 -22.86 0.23 -5.77
N THR A 155 -24.01 0.90 -5.57
CA THR A 155 -24.15 2.34 -5.85
C THR A 155 -23.25 3.19 -4.96
N TYR A 156 -23.01 2.77 -3.71
CA TYR A 156 -22.04 3.42 -2.84
C TYR A 156 -20.61 3.19 -3.33
N LEU A 157 -20.24 1.96 -3.69
CA LEU A 157 -18.91 1.66 -4.20
C LEU A 157 -18.59 2.45 -5.48
N LEU A 158 -19.55 2.61 -6.37
CA LEU A 158 -19.40 3.36 -7.62
C LEU A 158 -19.41 4.90 -7.48
N ARG A 159 -19.40 5.45 -6.26
CA ARG A 159 -19.28 6.90 -6.07
C ARG A 159 -17.88 7.38 -6.41
N THR A 160 -17.78 8.57 -6.99
CA THR A 160 -16.50 9.24 -7.29
C THR A 160 -15.63 9.49 -6.06
N GLU A 161 -16.25 9.57 -4.87
CA GLU A 161 -15.59 9.76 -3.58
C GLU A 161 -15.03 8.45 -2.97
N THR A 162 -15.40 7.29 -3.51
CA THR A 162 -15.04 6.00 -2.89
C THR A 162 -13.56 5.64 -3.07
N PRO A 163 -12.94 5.81 -4.26
CA PRO A 163 -11.49 5.59 -4.40
C PRO A 163 -10.65 6.50 -3.51
N THR A 164 -11.04 7.76 -3.36
CA THR A 164 -10.33 8.72 -2.49
C THR A 164 -10.53 8.39 -1.02
N LEU A 165 -11.69 7.85 -0.64
CA LEU A 165 -11.93 7.29 0.68
C LEU A 165 -11.06 6.05 0.92
N TYR A 166 -10.96 5.14 -0.04
CA TYR A 166 -10.12 3.93 0.05
C TYR A 166 -8.66 4.30 0.25
N HIS A 167 -8.15 5.26 -0.53
CA HIS A 167 -6.81 5.79 -0.36
C HIS A 167 -6.62 6.40 1.04
N LYS A 168 -7.49 7.35 1.43
CA LYS A 168 -7.38 8.04 2.73
C LYS A 168 -7.48 7.08 3.92
N LYS A 169 -8.34 6.07 3.87
CA LYS A 169 -8.51 5.08 4.93
C LYS A 169 -7.41 4.02 4.90
N GLY A 170 -6.93 3.65 3.72
CA GLY A 170 -5.80 2.75 3.52
C GLY A 170 -4.51 3.33 4.10
N CYS A 171 -4.18 4.59 3.79
CA CYS A 171 -2.95 5.25 4.28
C CYS A 171 -2.92 5.46 5.80
N LEU A 172 -4.04 5.29 6.51
CA LEU A 172 -4.05 5.29 7.99
C LEU A 172 -3.55 3.97 8.58
N ILE A 173 -3.50 2.91 7.79
CA ILE A 173 -3.26 1.54 8.25
C ILE A 173 -2.04 0.92 7.54
N TYR A 174 -1.84 1.21 6.26
CA TYR A 174 -0.78 0.67 5.43
C TYR A 174 0.05 1.77 4.76
N GLU A 175 1.23 1.40 4.25
CA GLU A 175 2.09 2.29 3.44
C GLU A 175 1.42 2.69 2.13
N GLU A 176 1.71 3.90 1.65
CA GLU A 176 1.06 4.50 0.46
C GLU A 176 1.20 3.62 -0.79
N ASP A 177 2.41 3.12 -1.08
CA ASP A 177 2.67 2.22 -2.21
C ASP A 177 1.85 0.92 -2.12
N PHE A 178 1.66 0.39 -0.91
CA PHE A 178 0.87 -0.82 -0.70
C PHE A 178 -0.62 -0.55 -0.93
N VAL A 179 -1.12 0.60 -0.48
CA VAL A 179 -2.54 1.01 -0.64
C VAL A 179 -2.87 1.17 -2.11
N ASP A 180 -2.00 1.83 -2.88
CA ASP A 180 -2.22 2.04 -4.30
C ASP A 180 -2.24 0.72 -5.07
N GLN A 181 -1.25 -0.14 -4.84
CA GLN A 181 -1.10 -1.38 -5.59
C GLN A 181 -2.13 -2.46 -5.20
N ASN A 182 -2.48 -2.58 -3.91
CA ASN A 182 -3.26 -3.72 -3.42
C ASN A 182 -4.71 -3.37 -3.02
N LEU A 183 -5.05 -2.09 -2.83
CA LEU A 183 -6.39 -1.66 -2.43
C LEU A 183 -7.07 -0.82 -3.51
N VAL A 184 -6.41 0.24 -3.99
CA VAL A 184 -7.03 1.21 -4.91
C VAL A 184 -7.03 0.69 -6.34
N LEU A 185 -5.88 0.25 -6.87
CA LEU A 185 -5.77 -0.23 -8.25
C LEU A 185 -6.70 -1.44 -8.54
N PRO A 186 -6.72 -2.50 -7.72
CA PRO A 186 -7.61 -3.64 -7.97
C PRO A 186 -9.10 -3.26 -7.89
N PHE A 187 -9.45 -2.30 -7.05
CA PHE A 187 -10.80 -1.77 -6.95
C PHE A 187 -11.20 -0.94 -8.19
N LEU A 188 -10.27 -0.14 -8.73
CA LEU A 188 -10.50 0.59 -9.98
C LEU A 188 -10.70 -0.39 -11.15
N ASP A 189 -9.90 -1.44 -11.21
CA ASP A 189 -10.05 -2.50 -12.22
C ASP A 189 -11.40 -3.23 -12.09
N ALA A 190 -11.94 -3.36 -10.88
CA ALA A 190 -13.25 -3.97 -10.60
C ALA A 190 -14.44 -3.06 -10.96
N THR A 191 -14.21 -1.75 -11.17
CA THR A 191 -15.28 -0.75 -11.40
C THR A 191 -16.17 -1.07 -12.61
N PRO A 192 -15.64 -1.42 -13.81
CA PRO A 192 -16.46 -1.77 -14.96
C PRO A 192 -17.36 -2.99 -14.71
N CYS A 193 -16.89 -3.96 -13.93
CA CYS A 193 -17.65 -5.15 -13.55
C CYS A 193 -18.80 -4.78 -12.58
N LEU A 194 -18.53 -3.87 -11.63
CA LEU A 194 -19.54 -3.33 -10.72
C LEU A 194 -20.64 -2.57 -11.46
N GLU A 195 -20.30 -1.82 -12.51
CA GLU A 195 -21.28 -1.11 -13.34
C GLU A 195 -22.20 -2.08 -14.11
N LYS A 196 -21.62 -3.11 -14.73
CA LYS A 196 -22.40 -4.17 -15.39
C LYS A 196 -23.33 -4.87 -14.41
N LEU A 197 -22.84 -5.21 -13.23
CA LEU A 197 -23.64 -5.84 -12.18
C LEU A 197 -24.79 -4.92 -11.72
N ARG A 198 -24.51 -3.63 -11.50
CA ARG A 198 -25.54 -2.63 -11.14
C ARG A 198 -26.66 -2.61 -12.17
N ASP A 199 -26.31 -2.59 -13.46
CA ASP A 199 -27.28 -2.44 -14.54
C ASP A 199 -28.10 -3.72 -14.72
N HIS A 200 -27.49 -4.90 -14.59
CA HIS A 200 -28.21 -6.18 -14.54
C HIS A 200 -29.18 -6.27 -13.35
N LEU A 201 -28.77 -5.87 -12.14
CA LEU A 201 -29.65 -5.88 -10.97
C LEU A 201 -30.78 -4.85 -11.09
N LYS A 202 -30.54 -3.69 -11.74
CA LYS A 202 -31.60 -2.72 -12.05
C LYS A 202 -32.60 -3.29 -13.05
N ASN A 203 -32.14 -3.98 -14.08
CA ASN A 203 -33.02 -4.61 -15.08
C ASN A 203 -33.84 -5.73 -14.43
N TYR A 204 -33.22 -6.58 -13.62
CA TYR A 204 -33.92 -7.59 -12.83
C TYR A 204 -35.00 -6.99 -11.93
N LEU A 205 -34.73 -5.86 -11.25
CA LEU A 205 -35.74 -5.18 -10.44
C LEU A 205 -36.90 -4.62 -11.27
N LYS A 206 -36.64 -4.13 -12.49
CA LYS A 206 -37.72 -3.70 -13.40
C LYS A 206 -38.58 -4.87 -13.86
N ASP A 207 -37.97 -6.04 -14.06
CA ASP A 207 -38.68 -7.25 -14.48
C ASP A 207 -39.48 -7.91 -13.32
N VAL A 208 -39.02 -7.72 -12.08
CA VAL A 208 -39.66 -8.25 -10.86
C VAL A 208 -40.70 -7.29 -10.25
N GLU A 209 -40.66 -5.99 -10.58
CA GLU A 209 -41.72 -5.07 -10.18
C GLU A 209 -43.09 -5.53 -10.74
N PRO A 210 -44.13 -5.60 -9.90
CA PRO A 210 -45.23 -6.53 -10.14
C PRO A 210 -46.09 -6.11 -11.34
N ARG A 211 -46.39 -7.10 -12.19
CA ARG A 211 -47.68 -7.20 -12.89
C ARG A 211 -48.77 -6.78 -11.89
N LYS A 212 -49.58 -5.78 -12.24
CA LYS A 212 -50.65 -5.23 -11.40
C LYS A 212 -51.37 -6.36 -10.65
N LYS A 213 -51.36 -6.31 -9.31
CA LYS A 213 -52.12 -7.25 -8.48
C LYS A 213 -53.57 -7.24 -8.97
N GLU A 214 -54.10 -8.40 -9.36
CA GLU A 214 -55.52 -8.54 -9.60
C GLU A 214 -56.28 -8.13 -8.34
N LEU A 215 -57.36 -7.37 -8.54
CA LEU A 215 -58.18 -6.82 -7.46
C LEU A 215 -58.66 -7.98 -6.58
N THR A 216 -58.32 -7.99 -5.30
CA THR A 216 -58.79 -9.01 -4.36
C THR A 216 -60.31 -8.94 -4.28
N THR A 217 -61.00 -9.91 -4.86
CA THR A 217 -62.43 -10.12 -4.58
C THR A 217 -62.58 -10.57 -3.12
N PRO A 218 -63.58 -10.05 -2.39
CA PRO A 218 -63.78 -10.39 -0.99
C PRO A 218 -64.11 -11.89 -0.89
N MET A 219 -63.20 -12.63 -0.26
CA MET A 219 -63.38 -14.04 0.02
C MET A 219 -64.37 -14.18 1.19
N GLN A 220 -65.51 -14.85 0.97
CA GLN A 220 -66.43 -15.15 2.05
C GLN A 220 -65.73 -16.05 3.08
N MET A 221 -65.80 -15.67 4.35
CA MET A 221 -65.32 -16.51 5.45
C MET A 221 -66.14 -17.80 5.50
N ASN A 222 -65.52 -18.93 5.18
CA ASN A 222 -66.09 -20.25 5.46
C ASN A 222 -65.89 -20.57 6.94
N VAL A 223 -66.81 -20.09 7.78
CA VAL A 223 -66.78 -20.29 9.26
C VAL A 223 -67.07 -21.75 9.67
N LEU A 224 -67.44 -22.61 8.72
CA LEU A 224 -67.91 -23.98 9.00
C LEU A 224 -66.86 -25.09 8.87
N ASN A 225 -65.62 -24.79 8.45
CA ASN A 225 -64.55 -25.80 8.39
C ASN A 225 -63.40 -25.44 9.34
N ARG A 226 -63.64 -25.60 10.65
CA ARG A 226 -62.53 -25.83 11.59
C ARG A 226 -62.10 -27.29 11.45
N PHE A 227 -60.93 -27.52 10.88
CA PHE A 227 -60.21 -28.78 11.10
C PHE A 227 -59.83 -28.84 12.59
N SER A 228 -60.51 -29.72 13.35
CA SER A 228 -60.04 -30.12 14.66
C SER A 228 -58.78 -30.98 14.48
N PRO A 229 -57.67 -30.67 15.17
CA PRO A 229 -56.54 -31.57 15.16
C PRO A 229 -56.98 -32.88 15.84
N ALA A 230 -56.89 -33.99 15.10
CA ALA A 230 -57.17 -35.31 15.62
C ALA A 230 -56.28 -35.57 16.84
N THR A 231 -56.90 -35.76 17.99
CA THR A 231 -56.27 -36.18 19.22
C THR A 231 -55.60 -37.52 18.95
N LYS A 232 -54.26 -37.56 19.02
CA LYS A 232 -53.50 -38.81 18.97
C LYS A 232 -53.91 -39.65 20.17
N THR A 233 -54.55 -40.78 19.92
CA THR A 233 -54.77 -41.83 20.91
C THR A 233 -53.41 -42.38 21.36
N PRO A 234 -53.21 -42.65 22.67
CA PRO A 234 -51.96 -43.23 23.15
C PRO A 234 -51.83 -44.70 22.72
N PRO A 235 -50.59 -45.23 22.65
CA PRO A 235 -50.34 -46.57 22.16
C PRO A 235 -50.69 -47.64 23.21
N ASN A 236 -51.44 -48.64 22.74
CA ASN A 236 -51.52 -50.03 23.19
C ASN A 236 -51.06 -50.35 24.63
N THR A 237 -52.03 -50.50 25.53
CA THR A 237 -51.86 -51.16 26.83
C THR A 237 -51.61 -52.66 26.60
N PRO A 238 -50.64 -53.30 27.29
CA PRO A 238 -50.38 -54.73 27.12
C PRO A 238 -51.58 -55.58 27.53
N GLU A 239 -51.74 -56.71 26.81
CA GLU A 239 -52.85 -57.66 26.95
C GLU A 239 -53.07 -58.09 28.41
N PRO A 240 -54.33 -58.16 28.88
CA PRO A 240 -54.63 -58.52 30.25
C PRO A 240 -54.28 -59.99 30.46
N VAL A 241 -53.32 -60.24 31.35
CA VAL A 241 -53.07 -61.58 31.87
C VAL A 241 -54.36 -62.08 32.52
N GLU A 242 -54.93 -63.18 32.01
CA GLU A 242 -56.12 -63.83 32.56
C GLU A 242 -55.83 -64.40 33.96
N VAL A 243 -55.85 -63.53 34.96
CA VAL A 243 -55.91 -63.94 36.36
C VAL A 243 -57.31 -64.51 36.56
N LYS A 244 -57.44 -65.82 36.83
CA LYS A 244 -58.72 -66.47 37.17
C LYS A 244 -59.31 -65.79 38.41
N GLN A 245 -60.14 -64.78 38.19
CA GLN A 245 -60.78 -64.03 39.26
C GLN A 245 -61.83 -64.92 39.92
N THR A 246 -61.49 -65.45 41.09
CA THR A 246 -62.49 -66.06 41.98
C THR A 246 -63.50 -64.97 42.37
N ALA A 247 -64.78 -65.28 42.60
CA ALA A 247 -65.79 -64.28 42.95
C ALA A 247 -65.37 -63.33 44.10
N ALA A 248 -64.58 -63.81 45.05
CA ALA A 248 -64.01 -63.00 46.15
C ALA A 248 -62.93 -61.98 45.72
N SER A 249 -62.28 -62.16 44.57
CA SER A 249 -61.34 -61.21 43.98
C SER A 249 -62.10 -60.04 43.34
N ILE A 250 -63.14 -60.36 42.57
CA ILE A 250 -64.03 -59.38 41.93
C ILE A 250 -64.66 -58.46 42.98
N LEU A 251 -65.20 -59.06 44.05
CA LEU A 251 -65.82 -58.28 45.14
C LEU A 251 -64.83 -57.35 45.86
N ARG A 252 -63.56 -57.73 46.00
CA ARG A 252 -62.51 -56.88 46.59
C ARG A 252 -62.10 -55.74 45.67
N GLU A 253 -62.08 -55.98 44.37
CA GLU A 253 -61.79 -54.95 43.36
C GLU A 253 -62.93 -53.95 43.27
N CYS A 254 -64.19 -54.41 43.20
CA CYS A 254 -65.36 -53.55 43.24
C CYS A 254 -65.38 -52.68 44.51
N ALA A 255 -65.04 -53.22 45.69
CA ALA A 255 -64.98 -52.44 46.92
C ALA A 255 -63.90 -51.35 46.90
N ARG A 256 -62.75 -51.58 46.24
CA ARG A 256 -61.72 -50.54 46.06
C ARG A 256 -62.18 -49.45 45.12
N VAL A 257 -62.73 -49.84 43.97
CA VAL A 257 -63.24 -48.88 42.96
C VAL A 257 -64.31 -48.00 43.58
N ILE A 258 -65.28 -48.58 44.31
CA ILE A 258 -66.31 -47.81 45.02
C ILE A 258 -65.67 -46.85 46.04
N SER A 259 -64.67 -47.29 46.81
CA SER A 259 -63.98 -46.42 47.77
C SER A 259 -63.24 -45.26 47.11
N ASP A 260 -62.61 -45.49 45.96
CA ASP A 260 -61.89 -44.46 45.21
C ASP A 260 -62.87 -43.50 44.53
N GLU A 261 -63.95 -43.99 43.96
CA GLU A 261 -65.06 -43.17 43.45
C GLU A 261 -65.66 -42.30 44.57
N GLU A 262 -65.86 -42.83 45.78
CA GLU A 262 -66.34 -42.05 46.92
C GLU A 262 -65.37 -40.94 47.34
N LYS A 263 -64.05 -41.17 47.28
CA LYS A 263 -63.03 -40.14 47.56
C LYS A 263 -63.04 -39.06 46.47
N GLU A 264 -63.14 -39.45 45.20
CA GLU A 264 -63.23 -38.55 44.06
C GLU A 264 -64.49 -37.68 44.17
N ILE A 265 -65.64 -38.30 44.47
CA ILE A 265 -66.93 -37.63 44.70
C ILE A 265 -66.83 -36.68 45.89
N LYS A 266 -66.16 -37.06 47.00
CA LYS A 266 -65.93 -36.15 48.13
C LYS A 266 -65.07 -34.95 47.74
N LYS A 267 -64.02 -35.15 46.96
CA LYS A 267 -63.15 -34.07 46.45
C LYS A 267 -63.93 -33.14 45.52
N LEU A 268 -64.71 -33.70 44.59
CA LEU A 268 -65.57 -32.93 43.70
C LEU A 268 -66.63 -32.16 44.48
N LYS A 269 -67.27 -32.76 45.49
CA LYS A 269 -68.22 -32.07 46.37
C LYS A 269 -67.56 -30.92 47.13
N ALA A 270 -66.34 -31.09 47.63
CA ALA A 270 -65.59 -30.02 48.31
C ALA A 270 -65.27 -28.86 47.36
N LEU A 271 -64.89 -29.15 46.11
CA LEU A 271 -64.66 -28.13 45.07
C LEU A 271 -65.97 -27.44 44.66
N THR A 272 -67.06 -28.19 44.55
CA THR A 272 -68.40 -27.68 44.16
C THR A 272 -69.03 -26.84 45.28
N ALA A 273 -68.71 -27.15 46.54
CA ALA A 273 -69.11 -26.36 47.71
C ALA A 273 -68.38 -25.00 47.78
N GLY A 274 -67.47 -24.69 46.84
CA GLY A 274 -66.91 -23.35 46.65
C GLY A 274 -66.05 -22.85 47.82
N GLY A 275 -65.51 -23.75 48.64
CA GLY A 275 -64.77 -23.43 49.86
C GLY A 275 -63.34 -22.91 49.65
N LEU A 276 -63.08 -22.10 48.62
CA LEU A 276 -61.86 -21.31 48.57
C LEU A 276 -62.13 -20.00 49.30
N ASP A 277 -61.50 -19.79 50.46
CA ASP A 277 -61.64 -18.56 51.22
C ASP A 277 -61.15 -17.37 50.37
N PRO A 278 -62.01 -16.42 49.97
CA PRO A 278 -61.61 -15.28 49.15
C PRO A 278 -60.52 -14.43 49.82
N SER A 279 -60.40 -14.47 51.15
CA SER A 279 -59.32 -13.79 51.87
C SER A 279 -57.93 -14.38 51.57
N SER A 280 -57.82 -15.69 51.36
CA SER A 280 -56.55 -16.34 51.04
C SER A 280 -56.00 -15.94 49.66
N VAL A 281 -56.89 -15.78 48.68
CA VAL A 281 -56.55 -15.32 47.33
C VAL A 281 -56.09 -13.86 47.35
N GLN A 282 -56.80 -13.00 48.08
CA GLN A 282 -56.41 -11.58 48.22
C GLN A 282 -55.03 -11.41 48.86
N LYS A 283 -54.72 -12.16 49.93
CA LYS A 283 -53.39 -12.14 50.56
C LYS A 283 -52.28 -12.56 49.59
N PHE A 284 -52.51 -13.63 48.83
CA PHE A 284 -51.57 -14.08 47.80
C PHE A 284 -51.36 -13.04 46.69
N GLU A 285 -52.42 -12.36 46.25
CA GLU A 285 -52.33 -11.27 45.28
C GLU A 285 -51.58 -10.04 45.83
N GLU A 286 -51.74 -9.73 47.12
CA GLU A 286 -51.01 -8.67 47.81
C GLU A 286 -49.53 -9.00 47.97
N GLU A 287 -49.21 -10.21 48.41
CA GLU A 287 -47.85 -10.72 48.51
C GLU A 287 -47.15 -10.68 47.15
N LYS A 288 -47.82 -11.13 46.08
CA LYS A 288 -47.28 -11.08 44.72
C LYS A 288 -47.03 -9.64 44.26
N ARG A 289 -47.96 -8.72 44.55
CA ARG A 289 -47.76 -7.28 44.25
C ARG A 289 -46.60 -6.69 45.04
N GLN A 290 -46.41 -7.12 46.29
CA GLN A 290 -45.29 -6.66 47.10
C GLN A 290 -43.95 -7.18 46.59
N GLN A 291 -43.87 -8.46 46.26
CA GLN A 291 -42.68 -9.06 45.63
C GLN A 291 -42.30 -8.33 44.34
N GLN A 292 -43.27 -8.01 43.48
CA GLN A 292 -43.01 -7.25 42.26
C GLN A 292 -42.44 -5.85 42.55
N ARG A 293 -42.95 -5.14 43.56
CA ARG A 293 -42.41 -3.83 43.97
C ARG A 293 -40.98 -3.95 44.50
N GLU A 294 -40.70 -4.99 45.29
CA GLU A 294 -39.37 -5.25 45.83
C GLU A 294 -38.37 -5.57 44.70
N GLU A 295 -38.75 -6.40 43.73
CA GLU A 295 -37.94 -6.68 42.55
C GLU A 295 -37.68 -5.43 41.70
N GLU A 296 -38.68 -4.57 41.52
CA GLU A 296 -38.51 -3.30 40.80
C GLU A 296 -37.53 -2.37 41.51
N LEU A 297 -37.61 -2.25 42.84
CA LEU A 297 -36.68 -1.48 43.64
C LEU A 297 -35.24 -2.02 43.52
N LEU A 298 -35.07 -3.34 43.57
CA LEU A 298 -33.77 -3.98 43.38
C LEU A 298 -33.20 -3.68 41.98
N LYS A 299 -34.01 -3.79 40.93
CA LYS A 299 -33.60 -3.45 39.56
C LYS A 299 -33.17 -1.99 39.41
N ILE A 300 -33.83 -1.07 40.14
CA ILE A 300 -33.44 0.35 40.14
C ILE A 300 -32.08 0.52 40.81
N GLN A 301 -31.85 -0.15 41.95
CA GLN A 301 -30.57 -0.11 42.67
C GLN A 301 -29.44 -0.72 41.83
N GLU A 302 -29.66 -1.86 41.19
CA GLU A 302 -28.69 -2.51 40.29
C GLU A 302 -28.31 -1.57 39.13
N LYS A 303 -29.29 -0.95 38.48
CA LYS A 303 -29.04 0.01 37.40
C LYS A 303 -28.24 1.22 37.87
N HIS A 304 -28.53 1.72 39.08
CA HIS A 304 -27.78 2.83 39.67
C HIS A 304 -26.32 2.44 39.94
N LEU A 305 -26.08 1.27 40.55
CA LEU A 305 -24.74 0.76 40.82
C LEU A 305 -23.95 0.51 39.52
N LEU A 306 -24.60 -0.07 38.49
CA LEU A 306 -24.01 -0.24 37.17
C LEU A 306 -23.63 1.10 36.54
N GLY A 307 -24.47 2.13 36.70
CA GLY A 307 -24.16 3.49 36.26
C GLY A 307 -22.91 4.06 36.95
N LEU A 308 -22.76 3.84 38.25
CA LEU A 308 -21.55 4.24 38.99
C LEU A 308 -20.31 3.50 38.51
N LEU A 309 -20.38 2.17 38.35
CA LEU A 309 -19.26 1.37 37.82
C LEU A 309 -18.86 1.81 36.42
N THR A 310 -19.82 2.11 35.56
CA THR A 310 -19.57 2.61 34.20
C THR A 310 -18.85 3.96 34.25
N ARG A 311 -19.24 4.85 35.18
CA ARG A 311 -18.59 6.16 35.35
C ARG A 311 -17.14 6.01 35.81
N GLU A 312 -16.88 5.16 36.79
CA GLU A 312 -15.53 4.89 37.27
C GLU A 312 -14.67 4.23 36.18
N GLY A 313 -15.23 3.27 35.43
CA GLY A 313 -14.58 2.67 34.27
C GLY A 313 -14.21 3.70 33.19
N ALA A 314 -15.09 4.65 32.90
CA ALA A 314 -14.82 5.74 31.97
C ALA A 314 -13.71 6.69 32.48
N PHE A 315 -13.66 6.95 33.79
CA PHE A 315 -12.59 7.76 34.38
C PHE A 315 -11.23 7.07 34.29
N ILE A 316 -11.17 5.77 34.60
CA ILE A 316 -9.95 4.96 34.48
C ILE A 316 -9.48 4.93 33.02
N ALA A 317 -10.38 4.66 32.07
CA ALA A 317 -10.05 4.65 30.64
C ALA A 317 -9.50 6.00 30.17
N LYS A 318 -10.09 7.12 30.63
CA LYS A 318 -9.59 8.46 30.34
C LYS A 318 -8.19 8.69 30.92
N GLN A 319 -7.95 8.24 32.15
CA GLN A 319 -6.66 8.39 32.80
C GLN A 319 -5.56 7.60 32.06
N LEU A 320 -5.86 6.36 31.67
CA LEU A 320 -4.95 5.53 30.87
C LEU A 320 -4.58 6.21 29.54
N LEU A 321 -5.58 6.72 28.82
CA LEU A 321 -5.34 7.45 27.56
C LEU A 321 -4.45 8.68 27.78
N LEU A 322 -4.69 9.45 28.84
CA LEU A 322 -3.86 10.61 29.16
C LEU A 322 -2.41 10.22 29.47
N ASP A 323 -2.20 9.10 30.15
CA ASP A 323 -0.87 8.62 30.49
C ASP A 323 -0.13 8.04 29.27
N ASP A 324 -0.83 7.36 28.37
CA ASP A 324 -0.30 6.93 27.07
C ASP A 324 0.11 8.12 26.19
N VAL A 325 -0.73 9.16 26.12
CA VAL A 325 -0.40 10.40 25.39
C VAL A 325 0.83 11.07 25.99
N LYS A 326 0.96 11.11 27.32
CA LYS A 326 2.17 11.65 27.98
C LYS A 326 3.41 10.80 27.68
N ALA A 327 3.28 9.47 27.68
CA ALA A 327 4.39 8.57 27.37
C ALA A 327 4.84 8.73 25.92
N HIS A 328 3.89 8.76 24.98
CA HIS A 328 4.15 9.02 23.57
C HIS A 328 4.81 10.39 23.35
N ALA A 329 4.29 11.44 23.99
CA ALA A 329 4.89 12.78 23.91
C ALA A 329 6.34 12.82 24.45
N LYS A 330 6.66 12.05 25.49
CA LYS A 330 8.04 11.90 26.00
C LYS A 330 8.93 11.20 24.98
N ASN A 331 8.45 10.14 24.34
CA ASN A 331 9.20 9.40 23.32
C ASN A 331 9.48 10.28 22.10
N VAL A 332 8.48 10.97 21.57
CA VAL A 332 8.64 11.91 20.44
C VAL A 332 9.65 13.01 20.76
N ARG A 333 9.67 13.52 22.01
CA ARG A 333 10.67 14.51 22.44
C ARG A 333 12.09 13.94 22.44
N LYS A 334 12.27 12.68 22.89
CA LYS A 334 13.56 11.99 22.85
C LYS A 334 14.03 11.74 21.42
N GLU A 335 13.17 11.20 20.56
CA GLU A 335 13.49 10.97 19.15
C GLU A 335 13.87 12.27 18.43
N LYS A 336 13.12 13.35 18.67
CA LYS A 336 13.44 14.68 18.16
C LYS A 336 14.84 15.15 18.61
N GLN A 337 15.18 14.94 19.88
CA GLN A 337 16.50 15.30 20.40
C GLN A 337 17.61 14.47 19.74
N GLU A 338 17.43 13.15 19.63
CA GLU A 338 18.39 12.26 18.95
C GLU A 338 18.59 12.61 17.47
N LEU A 339 17.52 13.03 16.77
CA LEU A 339 17.61 13.49 15.39
C LEU A 339 18.42 14.78 15.27
N TYR A 340 18.24 15.74 16.18
CA TYR A 340 19.06 16.96 16.19
C TYR A 340 20.51 16.66 16.50
N GLU A 341 20.81 15.76 17.45
CA GLU A 341 22.17 15.35 17.75
C GLU A 341 22.84 14.66 16.55
N ARG A 342 22.10 13.80 15.82
CA ARG A 342 22.57 13.19 14.57
C ARG A 342 22.82 14.23 13.48
N LEU A 343 21.92 15.20 13.33
CA LEU A 343 22.04 16.26 12.34
C LEU A 343 23.24 17.17 12.64
N GLU A 344 23.49 17.49 13.91
CA GLU A 344 24.67 18.27 14.32
C GLU A 344 25.96 17.51 14.00
N LYS A 345 26.05 16.24 14.38
CA LYS A 345 27.21 15.39 14.04
C LYS A 345 27.44 15.30 12.53
N TRP A 346 26.36 15.18 11.75
CA TRP A 346 26.45 15.16 10.29
C TRP A 346 26.98 16.50 9.75
N ARG A 347 26.47 17.64 10.25
CA ARG A 347 26.97 18.97 9.88
C ARG A 347 28.44 19.14 10.21
N GLU A 348 28.87 18.72 11.40
CA GLU A 348 30.27 18.78 11.81
C GLU A 348 31.17 17.95 10.89
N ASN A 349 30.76 16.71 10.57
CA ASN A 349 31.52 15.84 9.67
C ASN A 349 31.57 16.40 8.25
N HIS A 350 30.44 16.86 7.72
CA HIS A 350 30.38 17.45 6.39
C HIS A 350 31.22 18.73 6.28
N ASN A 351 31.20 19.57 7.33
CA ASN A 351 32.05 20.75 7.38
C ASN A 351 33.54 20.38 7.40
N LYS A 352 33.94 19.32 8.11
CA LYS A 352 35.33 18.83 8.10
C LYS A 352 35.75 18.33 6.72
N GLU A 353 34.91 17.53 6.06
CA GLU A 353 35.13 17.07 4.69
C GLU A 353 35.27 18.25 3.72
N MET A 354 34.39 19.24 3.83
CA MET A 354 34.44 20.45 3.01
C MET A 354 35.73 21.24 3.22
N MET A 355 36.16 21.40 4.48
CA MET A 355 37.42 22.05 4.80
C MET A 355 38.61 21.31 4.19
N GLU A 356 38.61 19.97 4.21
CA GLU A 356 39.68 19.18 3.58
C GLU A 356 39.72 19.37 2.06
N VAL A 357 38.56 19.41 1.39
CA VAL A 357 38.48 19.69 -0.05
C VAL A 357 38.97 21.10 -0.37
N VAL A 358 38.59 22.09 0.43
CA VAL A 358 39.03 23.49 0.25
C VAL A 358 40.55 23.61 0.41
N GLU A 359 41.14 22.98 1.41
CA GLU A 359 42.61 22.98 1.58
C GLU A 359 43.32 22.30 0.40
N LYS A 360 42.84 21.15 -0.08
CA LYS A 360 43.39 20.50 -1.29
C LYS A 360 43.31 21.39 -2.52
N CYS A 361 42.19 22.09 -2.72
CA CYS A 361 42.03 23.04 -3.82
C CYS A 361 43.03 24.20 -3.71
N ARG A 362 43.23 24.71 -2.49
CA ARG A 362 44.20 25.78 -2.21
C ARG A 362 45.64 25.35 -2.49
N GLU A 363 46.02 24.15 -2.06
CA GLU A 363 47.34 23.56 -2.34
C GLU A 363 47.58 23.41 -3.85
N MET A 364 46.58 22.89 -4.59
CA MET A 364 46.66 22.75 -6.04
C MET A 364 46.78 24.09 -6.76
N GLU A 365 46.01 25.10 -6.32
CA GLU A 365 46.11 26.45 -6.88
C GLU A 365 47.49 27.07 -6.62
N GLN A 366 48.01 26.91 -5.40
CA GLN A 366 49.34 27.39 -5.05
C GLN A 366 50.42 26.69 -5.90
N ALA A 367 50.39 25.36 -6.00
CA ALA A 367 51.32 24.60 -6.83
C ALA A 367 51.24 25.02 -8.31
N SER A 368 50.02 25.27 -8.82
CA SER A 368 49.83 25.76 -10.19
C SER A 368 50.42 27.16 -10.40
N ARG A 369 50.27 28.06 -9.42
CA ARG A 369 50.86 29.41 -9.49
C ARG A 369 52.38 29.36 -9.43
N GLU A 370 52.94 28.52 -8.55
CA GLU A 370 54.39 28.31 -8.43
C GLU A 370 54.98 27.74 -9.74
N ALA A 371 54.35 26.71 -10.31
CA ALA A 371 54.77 26.14 -11.60
C ALA A 371 54.67 27.15 -12.75
N PHE A 372 53.63 27.98 -12.77
CA PHE A 372 53.47 29.04 -13.78
C PHE A 372 54.56 30.11 -13.66
N ASN A 373 54.86 30.55 -12.44
CA ASN A 373 55.94 31.51 -12.18
C ASN A 373 57.30 30.94 -12.58
N HIS A 374 57.58 29.68 -12.23
CA HIS A 374 58.80 28.98 -12.64
C HIS A 374 58.94 28.94 -14.17
N MET A 375 57.87 28.59 -14.89
CA MET A 375 57.85 28.60 -16.36
C MET A 375 58.15 30.01 -16.93
N ILE A 376 57.60 31.07 -16.33
CA ILE A 376 57.88 32.45 -16.77
C ILE A 376 59.36 32.78 -16.57
N ASP A 377 59.92 32.45 -15.42
CA ASP A 377 61.31 32.75 -15.10
C ASP A 377 62.28 31.96 -16.01
N GLU A 378 62.00 30.68 -16.29
CA GLU A 378 62.74 29.90 -17.29
C GLU A 378 62.68 30.52 -18.69
N LYS A 379 61.49 30.97 -19.12
CA LYS A 379 61.33 31.63 -20.44
C LYS A 379 62.11 32.94 -20.50
N ARG A 380 62.11 33.73 -19.42
CA ARG A 380 62.91 34.95 -19.31
C ARG A 380 64.40 34.66 -19.37
N GLN A 381 64.87 33.64 -18.65
CA GLN A 381 66.26 33.23 -18.68
C GLN A 381 66.70 32.79 -20.08
N LYS A 382 65.94 31.89 -20.72
CA LYS A 382 66.25 31.45 -22.09
C LYS A 382 66.22 32.60 -23.10
N ALA A 383 65.27 33.53 -22.97
CA ALA A 383 65.22 34.70 -23.85
C ALA A 383 66.45 35.63 -23.65
N ALA A 384 66.92 35.77 -22.40
CA ALA A 384 68.16 36.51 -22.12
C ALA A 384 69.38 35.82 -22.73
N GLU A 385 69.51 34.50 -22.55
CA GLU A 385 70.59 33.68 -23.15
C GLU A 385 70.60 33.80 -24.69
N VAL A 386 69.46 33.61 -25.35
CA VAL A 386 69.35 33.76 -26.82
C VAL A 386 69.66 35.18 -27.29
N SER A 387 69.26 36.20 -26.52
CA SER A 387 69.59 37.60 -26.82
C SER A 387 71.09 37.85 -26.76
N GLU A 388 71.76 37.30 -25.74
CA GLU A 388 73.21 37.37 -25.59
C GLU A 388 73.94 36.60 -26.71
N GLU A 389 73.55 35.37 -27.00
CA GLU A 389 74.11 34.58 -28.11
C GLU A 389 73.92 35.31 -29.46
N SER A 390 72.73 35.84 -29.71
CA SER A 390 72.44 36.63 -30.92
C SER A 390 73.32 37.88 -31.02
N ARG A 391 73.57 38.55 -29.89
CA ARG A 391 74.46 39.73 -29.83
C ARG A 391 75.91 39.33 -30.11
N GLN A 392 76.39 38.24 -29.52
CA GLN A 392 77.74 37.71 -29.76
C GLN A 392 77.93 37.31 -31.22
N LEU A 393 76.98 36.59 -31.81
CA LEU A 393 77.03 36.18 -33.21
C LEU A 393 77.02 37.39 -34.16
N ARG A 394 76.16 38.39 -33.90
CA ARG A 394 76.14 39.65 -34.66
C ARG A 394 77.47 40.38 -34.59
N ALA A 395 78.10 40.44 -33.41
CA ALA A 395 79.41 41.06 -33.25
C ALA A 395 80.51 40.32 -34.03
N GLN A 396 80.51 38.98 -33.99
CA GLN A 396 81.46 38.17 -34.76
C GLN A 396 81.29 38.36 -36.27
N LEU A 397 80.04 38.32 -36.78
CA LEU A 397 79.75 38.56 -38.19
C LEU A 397 80.11 39.98 -38.64
N ALA A 398 79.91 40.99 -37.78
CA ALA A 398 80.33 42.36 -38.06
C ALA A 398 81.86 42.45 -38.19
N LYS A 399 82.60 41.84 -37.26
CA LYS A 399 84.06 41.79 -37.29
C LYS A 399 84.59 41.08 -38.54
N GLN A 400 84.01 39.93 -38.91
CA GLN A 400 84.38 39.22 -40.15
C GLN A 400 84.10 40.07 -41.39
N ARG A 401 82.95 40.76 -41.45
CA ARG A 401 82.65 41.70 -42.55
C ARG A 401 83.63 42.86 -42.62
N GLU A 402 84.06 43.40 -41.48
CA GLU A 402 85.11 44.44 -41.44
C GLU A 402 86.45 43.90 -41.95
N GLU A 403 86.87 42.71 -41.52
CA GLU A 403 88.10 42.09 -42.02
C GLU A 403 88.04 41.80 -43.53
N GLU A 404 86.91 41.29 -44.04
CA GLU A 404 86.71 41.07 -45.47
C GLU A 404 86.69 42.38 -46.27
N THR A 405 86.02 43.42 -45.78
CA THR A 405 85.99 44.72 -46.46
C THR A 405 87.39 45.33 -46.48
N GLN A 406 88.16 45.22 -45.40
CA GLN A 406 89.57 45.63 -45.38
C GLN A 406 90.41 44.84 -46.40
N ARG A 407 90.24 43.52 -46.51
CA ARG A 407 90.92 42.70 -47.54
C ARG A 407 90.55 43.16 -48.95
N LYS A 408 89.26 43.40 -49.21
CA LYS A 408 88.77 43.91 -50.51
C LYS A 408 89.35 45.30 -50.82
N ILE A 409 89.42 46.20 -49.83
CA ILE A 409 90.03 47.52 -49.99
C ILE A 409 91.51 47.40 -50.36
N LYS A 410 92.28 46.57 -49.65
CA LYS A 410 93.70 46.31 -49.95
C LYS A 410 93.88 45.78 -51.38
N LEU A 411 93.07 44.81 -51.79
CA LEU A 411 93.10 44.27 -53.14
C LEU A 411 92.79 45.34 -54.21
N ILE A 412 91.79 46.20 -53.97
CA ILE A 412 91.47 47.32 -54.88
C ILE A 412 92.65 48.30 -54.96
N GLN A 413 93.34 48.57 -53.85
CA GLN A 413 94.53 49.41 -53.84
C GLN A 413 95.66 48.80 -54.70
N GLU A 414 95.92 47.49 -54.57
CA GLU A 414 96.89 46.78 -55.41
C GLU A 414 96.52 46.78 -56.90
N ILE A 415 95.23 46.59 -57.24
CA ILE A 415 94.78 46.68 -58.64
C ILE A 415 95.00 48.09 -59.19
N LYS A 416 94.67 49.13 -58.41
CA LYS A 416 94.87 50.53 -58.82
C LYS A 416 96.34 50.87 -59.04
N THR A 417 97.26 50.37 -58.20
CA THR A 417 98.70 50.59 -58.42
C THR A 417 99.17 49.93 -59.71
N ILE A 418 98.77 48.68 -59.98
CA ILE A 418 99.08 47.99 -61.24
C ILE A 418 98.51 48.73 -62.45
N GLN A 419 97.26 49.21 -62.36
CA GLN A 419 96.64 49.97 -63.44
C GLN A 419 97.36 51.31 -63.70
N SER A 420 97.80 52.01 -62.65
CA SER A 420 98.57 53.25 -62.81
C SER A 420 99.94 53.03 -63.48
N LEU A 421 100.59 51.88 -63.27
CA LEU A 421 101.83 51.53 -63.96
C LEU A 421 101.63 51.23 -65.46
N ARG A 422 100.42 50.81 -65.87
CA ARG A 422 100.07 50.55 -67.27
C ARG A 422 99.69 51.80 -68.06
N ALA A 423 99.31 52.88 -67.40
CA ALA A 423 98.82 54.11 -68.03
C ALA A 423 99.94 55.15 -68.28
N LEU A 424 101.08 54.72 -68.85
CA LEU A 424 102.09 55.63 -69.40
C LEU A 424 101.69 56.00 -70.84
N PRO A 425 101.59 57.29 -71.21
CA PRO A 425 101.21 57.68 -72.56
C PRO A 425 102.39 57.48 -73.53
N PHE A 426 102.26 56.54 -74.46
CA PHE A 426 103.04 56.51 -75.70
C PHE A 426 102.50 57.63 -76.61
N LYS A 427 103.34 58.59 -76.99
CA LYS A 427 103.03 59.66 -77.95
C LYS A 427 103.49 59.20 -79.34
N ASP A 428 102.56 59.04 -80.28
CA ASP A 428 102.86 58.64 -81.66
C ASP A 428 103.73 59.71 -82.34
N PHE A 429 104.78 59.26 -83.02
CA PHE A 429 105.76 60.09 -83.73
C PHE A 429 105.30 60.30 -85.18
N ASP A 430 104.94 61.53 -85.53
CA ASP A 430 104.55 61.95 -86.89
C ASP A 430 105.75 62.59 -87.62
N PRO A 431 106.30 61.97 -88.68
CA PRO A 431 107.48 62.46 -89.39
C PRO A 431 107.21 63.68 -90.30
N THR A 432 105.97 64.18 -90.36
CA THR A 432 105.58 65.31 -91.22
C THR A 432 105.55 66.65 -90.48
N GLU A 433 105.57 66.67 -89.15
CA GLU A 433 105.60 67.89 -88.35
C GLU A 433 107.04 68.25 -87.93
N SER A 434 107.40 69.53 -88.01
CA SER A 434 108.61 70.04 -87.36
C SER A 434 108.43 70.01 -85.84
N SER A 435 109.51 69.75 -85.09
CA SER A 435 109.48 69.57 -83.64
C SER A 435 109.02 70.80 -82.85
N GLY A 436 108.75 71.92 -83.53
CA GLY A 436 108.14 73.12 -82.95
C GLY A 436 108.98 73.78 -81.87
N LEU A 437 110.31 73.57 -81.89
CA LEU A 437 111.22 74.03 -80.84
C LEU A 437 111.73 75.46 -81.05
N GLY A 438 111.28 76.16 -82.10
CA GLY A 438 111.47 77.60 -82.27
C GLY A 438 112.89 78.02 -82.65
N LEU A 439 113.68 77.13 -83.23
CA LEU A 439 115.01 77.44 -83.76
C LEU A 439 114.91 77.91 -85.22
N LEU A 440 115.63 78.98 -85.58
CA LEU A 440 115.44 79.78 -86.81
C LEU A 440 115.72 79.07 -88.15
N CYS A 441 115.96 77.75 -88.17
CA CYS A 441 116.11 76.94 -89.39
C CYS A 441 115.73 75.46 -89.12
N GLU A 442 114.53 75.18 -88.59
CA GLU A 442 114.02 73.80 -88.50
C GLU A 442 113.38 73.39 -89.84
N MET A 443 113.98 72.40 -90.51
CA MET A 443 113.42 71.71 -91.69
C MET A 443 112.89 70.33 -91.28
N SER A 444 111.76 69.93 -91.86
CA SER A 444 111.12 68.63 -91.62
C SER A 444 111.98 67.46 -92.15
N LEU A 445 111.90 66.29 -91.52
CA LEU A 445 112.63 65.08 -91.95
C LEU A 445 112.28 64.69 -93.40
N ALA A 446 111.06 65.00 -93.85
CA ALA A 446 110.64 64.84 -95.24
C ALA A 446 111.31 65.86 -96.19
N GLU A 447 111.60 67.08 -95.72
CA GLU A 447 112.26 68.13 -96.50
C GLU A 447 113.78 67.92 -96.62
N VAL A 448 114.40 67.22 -95.67
CA VAL A 448 115.82 66.80 -95.76
C VAL A 448 116.00 65.70 -96.81
N HIS A 449 115.00 64.83 -97.00
CA HIS A 449 115.09 63.72 -97.95
C HIS A 449 115.00 64.15 -99.42
N SER A 450 114.28 65.24 -99.72
CA SER A 450 114.15 65.79 -101.08
C SER A 450 115.36 66.58 -101.56
N ILE A 451 116.33 66.91 -100.68
CA ILE A 451 117.61 67.54 -101.06
C ILE A 451 118.70 66.50 -101.37
N PHE A 452 118.55 65.25 -100.91
CA PHE A 452 119.54 64.18 -101.09
C PHE A 452 119.25 63.22 -102.26
N THR A 453 118.26 63.53 -103.11
CA THR A 453 117.99 62.77 -104.34
C THR A 453 118.03 63.72 -105.54
N ILE A 454 119.11 63.62 -106.32
CA ILE A 454 119.47 64.41 -107.52
C ILE A 454 118.38 64.37 -108.59
#